data_AF-A0A2S8RGC7-F1
#
_entry.id   AF-A0A2S8RGC7-F1
#
_cell.length_a   1.000
_cell.length_b   1.000
_cell.length_c   1.000
_cell.angle_alpha   90.00
_cell.angle_beta   90.00
_cell.angle_gamma   90.00
#
_symmetry.space_group_name_H-M   'P 1'
#
loop_
_entity.id
_entity.type
_entity.pdbx_description
1 polymer ?
#
loop_
_entity_poly.entity_id
_entity_poly.type
_entity_poly.pdbx_seq_one_letter_code
_entity_poly.pdbx_strand_id
1 'polypeptide(L)'
;MPQHYLVYFLSLILPACVLGDPMQGIFGFGGNALANWEQQVCAHFPVVAELATPWRWRNAGAEALGQWLLEARRLLVAGQSVDLRTGPPAHVTWVQTIPPNDHPQRLAAARTLPPTADGRVLIIADSRNRSSQQNFASQTPGASTVEAVDLQDLIAFGNGFDVASAGALGQLLALAQSVMTNVGVAELTRRLESLARGTARNPPSVAESCALAFQRAPSIAAAATLLSELREMPNVRVHRPAILYGVLKALRGASAGNVPLAEAARRVRDENRLLGRPLPKRAVGSTLLLKGLEAEVAVVLNTEGMSAQHLYVAMTRGSMKLVVCSASPILG
;
A
#
# COMPACT_ATOMS: atom_id res chain seq x y z
N MET A 1 -25.41 -8.56 15.23
CA MET A 1 -25.31 -7.42 16.16
C MET A 1 -24.06 -6.62 15.81
N PRO A 2 -24.15 -5.28 15.63
CA PRO A 2 -22.96 -4.45 15.43
C PRO A 2 -22.01 -4.49 16.63
N GLN A 3 -20.69 -4.51 16.42
CA GLN A 3 -19.71 -4.67 17.50
C GLN A 3 -19.80 -3.59 18.58
N HIS A 4 -20.18 -2.36 18.23
CA HIS A 4 -20.29 -1.25 19.20
C HIS A 4 -21.42 -1.45 20.23
N TYR A 5 -22.42 -2.30 19.95
CA TYR A 5 -23.48 -2.63 20.92
C TYR A 5 -22.90 -3.41 22.11
N LEU A 6 -21.86 -4.24 21.89
CA LEU A 6 -21.20 -4.96 22.97
C LEU A 6 -20.55 -3.98 23.96
N VAL A 7 -19.89 -2.93 23.46
CA VAL A 7 -19.26 -1.89 24.28
C VAL A 7 -20.31 -1.14 25.10
N TYR A 8 -21.47 -0.84 24.51
CA TYR A 8 -22.60 -0.26 25.22
C TYR A 8 -23.11 -1.17 26.36
N PHE A 9 -23.40 -2.45 26.10
CA PHE A 9 -23.90 -3.32 27.16
C PHE A 9 -22.87 -3.54 28.29
N LEU A 10 -21.57 -3.56 27.95
CA LEU A 10 -20.50 -3.61 28.95
C LEU A 10 -20.43 -2.35 29.81
N SER A 11 -20.75 -1.16 29.29
CA SER A 11 -20.72 0.07 30.09
C SER A 11 -21.82 0.15 31.15
N LEU A 12 -22.85 -0.70 31.06
CA LEU A 12 -23.90 -0.80 32.09
C LEU A 12 -23.41 -1.49 33.36
N ILE A 13 -22.31 -2.25 33.29
CA ILE A 13 -21.78 -3.05 34.40
C ILE A 13 -20.34 -2.65 34.80
N LEU A 14 -19.62 -1.97 33.92
CA LEU A 14 -18.24 -1.53 34.14
C LEU A 14 -18.09 -0.03 33.84
N PRO A 15 -17.30 0.72 34.63
CA PRO A 15 -16.91 2.07 34.26
C PRO A 15 -16.23 2.06 32.88
N ALA A 16 -16.83 2.77 31.93
CA ALA A 16 -16.36 2.80 30.56
C ALA A 16 -16.37 4.24 30.03
N CYS A 17 -15.31 4.61 29.31
CA CYS A 17 -15.23 5.84 28.54
C CYS A 17 -14.88 5.51 27.09
N VAL A 18 -15.35 6.34 26.16
CA VAL A 18 -15.07 6.19 24.73
C VAL A 18 -14.22 7.37 24.27
N LEU A 19 -13.10 7.06 23.64
CA LEU A 19 -12.27 8.03 22.91
C LEU A 19 -12.32 7.68 21.42
N GLY A 20 -12.62 8.66 20.58
CA GLY A 20 -12.55 8.48 19.14
C GLY A 20 -12.89 9.74 18.37
N ASP A 21 -12.79 9.63 17.05
CA ASP A 21 -13.08 10.71 16.12
C ASP A 21 -13.99 10.18 15.00
N PRO A 22 -15.21 10.71 14.83
CA PRO A 22 -16.11 10.34 13.73
C PRO A 22 -15.44 10.46 12.34
N MET A 23 -14.57 11.46 12.15
CA MET A 23 -13.87 11.69 10.88
C MET A 23 -12.81 10.64 10.57
N GLN A 24 -12.46 9.80 11.54
CA GLN A 24 -11.57 8.66 11.36
C GLN A 24 -12.34 7.40 10.90
N GLY A 25 -13.67 7.39 10.93
CA GLY A 25 -14.48 6.25 10.49
C GLY A 25 -14.52 6.11 8.96
N ILE A 26 -13.68 5.24 8.40
CA ILE A 26 -13.63 4.98 6.93
C ILE A 26 -13.79 3.50 6.55
N PHE A 27 -14.10 2.62 7.51
CA PHE A 27 -14.30 1.17 7.27
C PHE A 27 -15.79 0.80 7.09
N GLY A 28 -16.58 1.68 6.47
CA GLY A 28 -18.03 1.54 6.31
C GLY A 28 -18.48 0.76 5.06
N PHE A 29 -17.82 -0.37 4.74
CA PHE A 29 -18.07 -1.12 3.50
C PHE A 29 -18.75 -2.48 3.74
N GLY A 30 -19.33 -3.05 2.68
CA GLY A 30 -19.90 -4.41 2.70
C GLY A 30 -21.13 -4.57 3.60
N GLY A 31 -21.94 -3.52 3.74
CA GLY A 31 -23.09 -3.51 4.67
C GLY A 31 -22.73 -3.28 6.14
N ASN A 32 -21.43 -3.12 6.46
CA ASN A 32 -21.00 -2.75 7.80
C ASN A 32 -21.18 -1.23 7.99
N ALA A 33 -22.32 -0.84 8.56
CA ALA A 33 -22.57 0.57 8.88
C ALA A 33 -21.61 1.05 9.98
N LEU A 34 -20.98 2.21 9.77
CA LEU A 34 -20.24 2.89 10.83
C LEU A 34 -21.20 3.26 11.96
N ALA A 35 -20.71 3.19 13.21
CA ALA A 35 -21.50 3.62 14.35
C ALA A 35 -21.89 5.09 14.18
N ASN A 36 -23.19 5.39 14.30
CA ASN A 36 -23.68 6.76 14.32
C ASN A 36 -23.29 7.38 15.66
N TRP A 37 -22.43 8.38 15.64
CA TRP A 37 -21.91 8.96 16.87
C TRP A 37 -22.99 9.65 17.69
N GLU A 38 -23.87 10.43 17.09
CA GLU A 38 -24.93 11.14 17.82
C GLU A 38 -25.95 10.17 18.42
N GLN A 39 -26.44 9.23 17.61
CA GLN A 39 -27.57 8.36 17.98
C GLN A 39 -27.14 7.12 18.78
N GLN A 40 -25.93 6.61 18.59
CA GLN A 40 -25.50 5.32 19.16
C GLN A 40 -24.32 5.44 20.14
N VAL A 41 -23.46 6.46 20.02
CA VAL A 41 -22.29 6.63 20.90
C VAL A 41 -22.57 7.68 21.96
N CYS A 42 -22.74 8.94 21.56
CA CYS A 42 -22.93 10.09 22.44
C CYS A 42 -24.23 10.04 23.25
N ALA A 43 -25.25 9.31 22.76
CA ALA A 43 -26.46 9.03 23.52
C ALA A 43 -26.20 8.21 24.80
N HIS A 44 -25.13 7.43 24.84
CA HIS A 44 -24.75 6.58 25.98
C HIS A 44 -23.46 7.03 26.68
N PHE A 45 -22.58 7.69 25.94
CA PHE A 45 -21.30 8.23 26.41
C PHE A 45 -21.28 9.73 26.14
N PRO A 46 -21.81 10.58 27.03
CA PRO A 46 -21.88 12.01 26.80
C PRO A 46 -20.48 12.59 26.59
N VAL A 47 -20.39 13.58 25.71
CA VAL A 47 -19.11 14.23 25.39
C VAL A 47 -18.62 15.00 26.62
N VAL A 48 -17.47 14.57 27.15
CA VAL A 48 -16.84 15.20 28.32
C VAL A 48 -15.81 16.27 27.91
N ALA A 49 -15.08 16.02 26.82
CA ALA A 49 -14.04 16.91 26.33
C ALA A 49 -13.71 16.64 24.86
N GLU A 50 -13.10 17.61 24.19
CA GLU A 50 -12.51 17.48 22.86
C GLU A 50 -11.01 17.81 22.87
N LEU A 51 -10.23 17.11 22.05
CA LEU A 51 -8.80 17.34 21.93
C LEU A 51 -8.53 18.54 21.00
N ALA A 52 -8.28 19.70 21.58
CA ALA A 52 -8.02 20.93 20.82
C ALA A 52 -6.53 21.14 20.46
N THR A 53 -5.61 20.41 21.10
CA THR A 53 -4.17 20.61 20.89
C THR A 53 -3.60 19.55 19.95
N PRO A 54 -2.99 19.94 18.80
CA PRO A 54 -2.45 19.01 17.81
C PRO A 54 -1.06 18.49 18.21
N TRP A 55 -0.97 17.80 19.35
CA TRP A 55 0.30 17.37 19.97
C TRP A 55 1.26 16.65 19.01
N ARG A 56 0.74 15.79 18.13
CA ARG A 56 1.57 15.06 17.16
C ARG A 56 2.36 15.99 16.24
N TRP A 57 1.73 17.06 15.76
CA TRP A 57 2.37 18.03 14.89
C TRP A 57 3.23 19.02 15.68
N ARG A 58 2.80 19.41 16.89
CA ARG A 58 3.63 20.22 17.81
C ARG A 58 4.96 19.52 18.12
N ASN A 59 4.92 18.24 18.47
CA ASN A 59 6.12 17.46 18.78
C ASN A 59 7.05 17.28 17.57
N ALA A 60 6.50 17.34 16.35
CA ALA A 60 7.26 17.29 15.11
C ALA A 60 7.75 18.67 14.63
N GLY A 61 7.52 19.75 15.39
CA GLY A 61 7.88 21.11 15.01
C GLY A 61 7.00 21.73 13.91
N ALA A 62 5.84 21.14 13.64
CA ALA A 62 4.91 21.53 12.57
C ALA A 62 3.53 21.93 13.12
N GLU A 63 3.48 22.60 14.29
CA GLU A 63 2.22 22.95 14.95
C GLU A 63 1.24 23.70 14.04
N ALA A 64 1.74 24.60 13.18
CA ALA A 64 0.91 25.32 12.21
C ALA A 64 0.14 24.38 11.26
N LEU A 65 0.76 23.27 10.83
CA LEU A 65 0.09 22.24 10.03
C LEU A 65 -1.03 21.57 10.85
N GLY A 66 -0.75 21.25 12.11
CA GLY A 66 -1.72 20.64 13.01
C GLY A 66 -2.95 21.52 13.25
N GLN A 67 -2.74 22.82 13.50
CA GLN A 67 -3.83 23.78 13.68
C GLN A 67 -4.67 23.93 12.40
N TRP A 68 -4.01 24.03 11.24
CA TRP A 68 -4.72 24.07 9.96
C TRP A 68 -5.54 22.80 9.70
N LEU A 69 -5.03 21.62 10.07
CA LEU A 69 -5.76 20.35 9.94
C LEU A 69 -6.95 20.24 10.91
N LEU A 70 -6.88 20.85 12.10
CA LEU A 70 -8.03 20.94 13.01
C LEU A 70 -9.14 21.83 12.42
N GLU A 71 -8.78 22.96 11.80
CA GLU A 71 -9.76 23.78 11.09
C GLU A 71 -10.32 23.07 9.86
N ALA A 72 -9.48 22.40 9.07
CA ALA A 72 -9.93 21.56 7.96
C ALA A 72 -10.91 20.48 8.44
N ARG A 73 -10.69 19.87 9.61
CA ARG A 73 -11.64 18.94 10.23
C ARG A 73 -13.00 19.61 10.48
N ARG A 74 -13.00 20.80 11.08
CA ARG A 74 -14.22 21.56 11.38
C ARG A 74 -15.03 21.86 10.11
N LEU A 75 -14.35 22.32 9.07
CA LEU A 75 -14.96 22.60 7.76
C LEU A 75 -15.58 21.33 7.16
N LEU A 76 -14.82 20.23 7.09
CA LEU A 76 -15.28 18.98 6.50
C LEU A 76 -16.46 18.35 7.26
N VAL A 77 -16.47 18.44 8.60
CA VAL A 77 -17.61 18.00 9.42
C VAL A 77 -18.86 18.82 9.11
N ALA A 78 -18.71 20.12 8.87
CA ALA A 78 -19.80 21.02 8.50
C ALA A 78 -20.23 20.89 7.02
N GLY A 79 -19.65 19.95 6.25
CA GLY A 79 -19.91 19.80 4.81
C GLY A 79 -19.32 20.93 3.97
N GLN A 80 -18.37 21.70 4.51
CA GLN A 80 -17.68 22.78 3.83
C GLN A 80 -16.37 22.28 3.21
N SER A 81 -15.93 22.97 2.16
CA SER A 81 -14.67 22.66 1.51
C SER A 81 -13.46 23.32 2.18
N VAL A 82 -12.31 22.69 2.04
CA VAL A 82 -10.99 23.13 2.48
C VAL A 82 -10.24 23.71 1.28
N ASP A 83 -9.73 24.93 1.41
CA ASP A 83 -8.83 25.53 0.41
C ASP A 83 -7.37 25.25 0.79
N LEU A 84 -6.70 24.43 -0.01
CA LEU A 84 -5.30 24.02 0.19
C LEU A 84 -4.32 25.21 0.23
N ARG A 85 -4.67 26.34 -0.39
CA ARG A 85 -3.82 27.55 -0.43
C ARG A 85 -3.76 28.29 0.90
N THR A 86 -4.72 28.03 1.79
CA THR A 86 -4.75 28.59 3.14
C THR A 86 -3.82 27.85 4.11
N GLY A 87 -3.30 26.69 3.69
CA GLY A 87 -2.37 25.89 4.48
C GLY A 87 -1.01 26.58 4.63
N PRO A 88 -0.27 26.32 5.73
CA PRO A 88 1.06 26.90 5.92
C PRO A 88 2.01 26.40 4.82
N PRO A 89 2.61 27.29 4.00
CA PRO A 89 3.34 26.91 2.79
C PRO A 89 4.62 26.09 3.05
N ALA A 90 5.17 26.18 4.27
CA ALA A 90 6.29 25.34 4.70
C ALA A 90 5.91 23.85 4.83
N HIS A 91 4.63 23.55 5.05
CA HIS A 91 4.14 22.20 5.34
C HIS A 91 3.10 21.69 4.33
N VAL A 92 2.37 22.57 3.65
CA VAL A 92 1.32 22.19 2.69
C VAL A 92 1.76 22.59 1.27
N THR A 93 1.73 21.62 0.35
CA THR A 93 2.00 21.85 -1.07
C THR A 93 0.85 21.34 -1.91
N TRP A 94 0.18 22.23 -2.61
CA TRP A 94 -0.79 21.86 -3.64
C TRP A 94 -0.07 21.70 -4.98
N VAL A 95 -0.27 20.54 -5.62
CA VAL A 95 0.20 20.25 -6.97
C VAL A 95 -1.01 20.22 -7.88
N GLN A 96 -1.16 21.25 -8.70
CA GLN A 96 -2.26 21.33 -9.65
C GLN A 96 -2.12 20.23 -10.72
N THR A 97 -3.13 19.38 -10.84
CA THR A 97 -3.22 18.35 -11.88
C THR A 97 -4.00 18.87 -13.07
N ILE A 98 -3.56 18.56 -14.29
CA ILE A 98 -4.22 18.97 -15.53
C ILE A 98 -4.60 17.70 -16.32
N PRO A 99 -5.81 17.16 -16.10
CA PRO A 99 -6.30 16.01 -16.86
C PRO A 99 -6.37 16.31 -18.37
N PRO A 100 -6.23 15.30 -19.24
CA PRO A 100 -6.05 13.89 -18.93
C PRO A 100 -4.58 13.46 -18.71
N ASN A 101 -3.61 14.35 -18.91
CA ASN A 101 -2.17 14.02 -18.85
C ASN A 101 -1.50 14.54 -17.56
N ASP A 102 -2.07 14.20 -16.42
CA ASP A 102 -1.62 14.66 -15.09
C ASP A 102 -0.71 13.67 -14.36
N HIS A 103 -0.46 12.50 -14.97
CA HIS A 103 0.41 11.46 -14.43
C HIS A 103 1.82 11.95 -14.09
N PRO A 104 2.50 12.79 -14.92
CA PRO A 104 3.81 13.34 -14.57
C PRO A 104 3.81 14.19 -13.28
N GLN A 105 2.78 15.01 -13.07
CA GLN A 105 2.62 15.85 -11.88
C GLN A 105 2.43 14.98 -10.64
N ARG A 106 1.57 13.96 -10.72
CA ARG A 106 1.35 13.00 -9.63
C ARG A 106 2.62 12.20 -9.32
N LEU A 107 3.37 11.78 -10.34
CA LEU A 107 4.63 11.08 -10.15
C LEU A 107 5.71 11.97 -9.52
N ALA A 108 5.78 13.25 -9.91
CA ALA A 108 6.67 14.22 -9.29
C ALA A 108 6.32 14.41 -7.80
N ALA A 109 5.04 14.55 -7.46
CA ALA A 109 4.58 14.61 -6.08
C ALA A 109 4.90 13.34 -5.29
N ALA A 110 4.72 12.16 -5.89
CA ALA A 110 5.08 10.86 -5.29
C ALA A 110 6.57 10.76 -4.94
N ARG A 111 7.44 11.54 -5.59
CA ARG A 111 8.89 11.61 -5.34
C ARG A 111 9.29 12.64 -4.28
N THR A 112 8.33 13.27 -3.60
CA THR A 112 8.61 14.23 -2.51
C THR A 112 9.57 13.61 -1.50
N LEU A 113 10.66 14.34 -1.18
CA LEU A 113 11.65 13.91 -0.22
C LEU A 113 11.15 14.11 1.21
N PRO A 114 11.45 13.18 2.13
CA PRO A 114 11.21 13.40 3.55
C PRO A 114 12.12 14.52 4.10
N PRO A 115 11.71 15.24 5.17
CA PRO A 115 12.53 16.26 5.82
C PRO A 115 13.84 15.73 6.42
N THR A 116 13.91 14.44 6.74
CA THR A 116 15.06 13.76 7.35
C THR A 116 15.45 12.52 6.55
N ALA A 117 16.72 12.08 6.65
CA ALA A 117 17.24 10.91 5.91
C ALA A 117 16.53 9.58 6.25
N ASP A 118 15.99 9.49 7.46
CA ASP A 118 15.21 8.33 7.93
C ASP A 118 13.70 8.58 7.94
N GLY A 119 13.27 9.74 7.46
CA GLY A 119 11.87 10.08 7.37
C GLY A 119 11.13 9.18 6.38
N ARG A 120 9.86 8.98 6.69
CA ARG A 120 8.93 8.15 5.96
C ARG A 120 8.01 9.00 5.11
N VAL A 121 7.52 8.40 4.03
CA VAL A 121 6.57 9.00 3.11
C VAL A 121 5.42 8.04 2.87
N LEU A 122 4.20 8.47 3.15
CA LEU A 122 2.97 7.76 2.82
C LEU A 122 2.35 8.36 1.57
N ILE A 123 2.29 7.57 0.51
CA ILE A 123 1.74 7.93 -0.78
C ILE A 123 0.37 7.28 -0.89
N ILE A 124 -0.65 8.12 -0.82
CA ILE A 124 -2.04 7.73 -0.85
C ILE A 124 -2.52 7.84 -2.29
N ALA A 125 -2.62 6.70 -2.95
CA ALA A 125 -3.17 6.61 -4.30
C ALA A 125 -4.67 6.27 -4.25
N ASP A 126 -5.29 6.15 -5.44
CA ASP A 126 -6.72 5.84 -5.56
C ASP A 126 -7.07 4.55 -4.80
N SER A 127 -7.97 4.70 -3.83
CA SER A 127 -8.44 3.62 -2.96
C SER A 127 -9.13 2.47 -3.70
N ARG A 128 -9.71 2.73 -4.88
CA ARG A 128 -10.47 1.77 -5.69
C ARG A 128 -9.60 1.06 -6.73
N ASN A 129 -8.42 1.59 -7.03
CA ASN A 129 -7.57 1.09 -8.11
C ASN A 129 -6.23 0.54 -7.60
N ARG A 130 -6.20 -0.77 -7.31
CA ARG A 130 -4.98 -1.48 -6.88
C ARG A 130 -3.87 -1.40 -7.92
N SER A 131 -4.18 -1.52 -9.21
CA SER A 131 -3.20 -1.46 -10.29
C SER A 131 -2.53 -0.08 -10.37
N SER A 132 -3.28 1.00 -10.14
CA SER A 132 -2.72 2.35 -10.04
C SER A 132 -1.74 2.48 -8.86
N GLN A 133 -2.09 1.95 -7.68
CA GLN A 133 -1.20 1.94 -6.51
C GLN A 133 0.12 1.22 -6.82
N GLN A 134 0.05 0.03 -7.42
CA GLN A 134 1.21 -0.78 -7.81
C GLN A 134 2.06 -0.05 -8.85
N ASN A 135 1.44 0.62 -9.82
CA ASN A 135 2.13 1.39 -10.86
C ASN A 135 2.89 2.60 -10.26
N PHE A 136 2.28 3.35 -9.34
CA PHE A 136 3.01 4.41 -8.64
C PHE A 136 4.17 3.87 -7.82
N ALA A 137 4.02 2.72 -7.15
CA ALA A 137 5.12 2.08 -6.42
C ALA A 137 6.27 1.65 -7.34
N SER A 138 5.96 1.12 -8.54
CA SER A 138 6.96 0.70 -9.51
C SER A 138 7.74 1.88 -10.11
N GLN A 139 7.07 3.02 -10.37
CA GLN A 139 7.68 4.21 -10.98
C GLN A 139 8.35 5.17 -9.98
N THR A 140 8.09 5.00 -8.69
CA THR A 140 8.62 5.86 -7.63
C THR A 140 9.83 5.19 -6.96
N PRO A 141 11.04 5.77 -7.07
CA PRO A 141 12.24 5.21 -6.44
C PRO A 141 12.08 5.01 -4.93
N GLY A 142 12.51 3.84 -4.44
CA GLY A 142 12.40 3.46 -3.03
C GLY A 142 10.98 3.18 -2.51
N ALA A 143 9.94 3.38 -3.34
CA ALA A 143 8.56 3.11 -2.94
C ALA A 143 8.22 1.62 -2.96
N SER A 144 7.40 1.16 -2.02
CA SER A 144 6.83 -0.18 -2.02
C SER A 144 5.33 -0.13 -1.75
N THR A 145 4.59 -1.03 -2.39
CA THR A 145 3.15 -1.18 -2.19
C THR A 145 2.88 -1.80 -0.82
N VAL A 146 1.93 -1.23 -0.09
CA VAL A 146 1.36 -1.85 1.11
C VAL A 146 0.24 -2.78 0.65
N GLU A 147 0.44 -4.09 0.83
CA GLU A 147 -0.54 -5.10 0.41
C GLU A 147 -1.59 -5.34 1.51
N ALA A 148 -2.79 -5.79 1.13
CA ALA A 148 -3.82 -6.19 2.09
C ALA A 148 -3.42 -7.47 2.86
N VAL A 149 -4.01 -7.69 4.06
CA VAL A 149 -3.67 -8.82 4.95
C VAL A 149 -4.04 -10.18 4.37
N ASP A 150 -4.92 -10.21 3.38
CA ASP A 150 -5.37 -11.43 2.72
C ASP A 150 -4.41 -11.90 1.62
N LEU A 151 -3.47 -11.04 1.18
CA LEU A 151 -2.45 -11.32 0.16
C LEU A 151 -3.03 -12.10 -1.03
N GLN A 152 -4.11 -11.59 -1.62
CA GLN A 152 -4.86 -12.30 -2.66
C GLN A 152 -3.97 -12.80 -3.80
N ASP A 153 -2.99 -12.01 -4.25
CA ASP A 153 -2.10 -12.39 -5.34
C ASP A 153 -1.17 -13.56 -4.97
N LEU A 154 -0.74 -13.65 -3.70
CA LEU A 154 0.01 -14.81 -3.19
C LEU A 154 -0.87 -16.07 -3.22
N ILE A 155 -2.13 -15.95 -2.77
CA ILE A 155 -3.08 -17.07 -2.76
C ILE A 155 -3.45 -17.49 -4.17
N ALA A 156 -3.68 -16.53 -5.07
CA ALA A 156 -3.94 -16.79 -6.48
C ALA A 156 -2.76 -17.51 -7.15
N PHE A 157 -1.53 -17.06 -6.90
CA PHE A 157 -0.34 -17.75 -7.38
C PHE A 157 -0.23 -19.16 -6.80
N GLY A 158 -0.39 -19.32 -5.48
CA GLY A 158 -0.27 -20.64 -4.84
C GLY A 158 -1.32 -21.65 -5.31
N ASN A 159 -2.52 -21.19 -5.67
CA ASN A 159 -3.59 -22.04 -6.20
C ASN A 159 -3.46 -22.31 -7.70
N GLY A 160 -2.92 -21.36 -8.48
CA GLY A 160 -2.89 -21.40 -9.94
C GLY A 160 -1.57 -21.84 -10.56
N PHE A 161 -0.46 -21.79 -9.81
CA PHE A 161 0.84 -22.18 -10.31
C PHE A 161 1.00 -23.70 -10.36
N ASP A 162 1.02 -24.22 -11.59
CA ASP A 162 1.33 -25.62 -11.87
C ASP A 162 2.70 -25.71 -12.54
N VAL A 163 3.62 -26.38 -11.86
CA VAL A 163 5.00 -26.57 -12.33
C VAL A 163 5.09 -27.49 -13.55
N ALA A 164 4.12 -28.39 -13.74
CA ALA A 164 4.07 -29.30 -14.87
C ALA A 164 3.47 -28.64 -16.13
N SER A 165 2.88 -27.45 -16.00
CA SER A 165 2.27 -26.73 -17.11
C SER A 165 3.32 -26.21 -18.10
N ALA A 166 3.04 -26.34 -19.40
CA ALA A 166 3.85 -25.73 -20.46
C ALA A 166 3.99 -24.20 -20.31
N GLY A 167 3.04 -23.55 -19.62
CA GLY A 167 3.04 -22.12 -19.32
C GLY A 167 3.76 -21.72 -18.03
N ALA A 168 4.34 -22.65 -17.27
CA ALA A 168 4.86 -22.39 -15.92
C ALA A 168 5.93 -21.27 -15.89
N LEU A 169 6.86 -21.27 -16.85
CA LEU A 169 7.86 -20.19 -16.95
C LEU A 169 7.19 -18.83 -17.19
N GLY A 170 6.20 -18.78 -18.09
CA GLY A 170 5.45 -17.56 -18.38
C GLY A 170 4.75 -17.02 -17.13
N GLN A 171 4.18 -17.90 -16.29
CA GLN A 171 3.56 -17.52 -15.02
C GLN A 171 4.59 -16.95 -14.02
N LEU A 172 5.78 -17.53 -13.92
CA LEU A 172 6.86 -17.01 -13.07
C LEU A 172 7.35 -15.63 -13.55
N LEU A 173 7.53 -15.45 -14.86
CA LEU A 173 7.95 -14.17 -15.43
C LEU A 173 6.86 -13.10 -15.29
N ALA A 174 5.59 -13.46 -15.47
CA ALA A 174 4.46 -12.56 -15.24
C ALA A 174 4.38 -12.13 -13.76
N LEU A 175 4.56 -13.06 -12.83
CA LEU A 175 4.67 -12.73 -11.41
C LEU A 175 5.84 -11.76 -11.17
N ALA A 176 7.04 -12.08 -11.69
CA ALA A 176 8.21 -11.24 -11.54
C ALA A 176 7.97 -9.82 -12.07
N GLN A 177 7.36 -9.67 -13.25
CA GLN A 177 6.99 -8.37 -13.82
C GLN A 177 5.99 -7.60 -12.94
N SER A 178 5.08 -8.31 -12.28
CA SER A 178 4.08 -7.70 -11.41
C SER A 178 4.65 -7.20 -10.07
N VAL A 179 5.77 -7.76 -9.60
CA VAL A 179 6.33 -7.45 -8.25
C VAL A 179 7.70 -6.75 -8.27
N MET A 180 8.38 -6.75 -9.42
CA MET A 180 9.71 -6.19 -9.63
C MET A 180 9.73 -5.21 -10.81
N THR A 181 10.61 -4.22 -10.76
CA THR A 181 10.91 -3.32 -11.89
C THR A 181 12.13 -3.80 -12.66
N ASN A 182 12.24 -3.42 -13.93
CA ASN A 182 13.43 -3.63 -14.77
C ASN A 182 13.84 -5.10 -14.98
N VAL A 183 12.95 -6.07 -14.77
CA VAL A 183 13.21 -7.49 -15.09
C VAL A 183 13.40 -7.71 -16.60
N GLY A 184 12.76 -6.88 -17.43
CA GLY A 184 12.89 -6.98 -18.89
C GLY A 184 12.34 -8.28 -19.47
N VAL A 185 11.18 -8.76 -18.98
CA VAL A 185 10.60 -10.08 -19.34
C VAL A 185 10.53 -10.34 -20.84
N ALA A 186 10.14 -9.35 -21.65
CA ALA A 186 10.08 -9.52 -23.11
C ALA A 186 11.46 -9.82 -23.71
N GLU A 187 12.49 -9.08 -23.28
CA GLU A 187 13.87 -9.28 -23.71
C GLU A 187 14.45 -10.59 -23.17
N LEU A 188 14.17 -10.92 -21.90
CA LEU A 188 14.56 -12.20 -21.30
C LEU A 188 13.96 -13.38 -22.07
N THR A 189 12.66 -13.32 -22.39
CA THR A 189 11.96 -14.38 -23.15
C THR A 189 12.58 -14.56 -24.52
N ARG A 190 12.82 -13.46 -25.25
CA ARG A 190 13.50 -13.48 -26.55
C ARG A 190 14.91 -14.07 -26.47
N ARG A 191 15.66 -13.74 -25.41
CA ARG A 191 17.00 -14.29 -25.18
C ARG A 191 16.97 -15.79 -24.85
N LEU A 192 16.01 -16.25 -24.06
CA LEU A 192 15.84 -17.68 -23.75
C LEU A 192 15.55 -18.49 -25.02
N GLU A 193 14.73 -17.98 -25.94
CA GLU A 193 14.51 -18.62 -27.24
C GLU A 193 15.80 -18.73 -28.07
N SER A 194 16.60 -17.66 -28.13
CA SER A 194 17.86 -17.66 -28.87
C SER A 194 18.90 -18.62 -28.26
N LEU A 195 18.95 -18.68 -26.93
CA LEU A 195 19.81 -19.62 -26.19
C LEU A 195 19.37 -21.08 -26.40
N ALA A 196 18.06 -21.35 -26.40
CA ALA A 196 17.53 -22.68 -26.66
C ALA A 196 17.82 -23.17 -28.09
N ARG A 197 17.82 -22.25 -29.08
CA ARG A 197 18.18 -22.54 -30.48
C ARG A 197 19.69 -22.57 -30.75
N GLY A 198 20.52 -22.23 -29.76
CA GLY A 198 21.98 -22.13 -29.93
C GLY A 198 22.45 -20.96 -30.80
N THR A 199 21.57 -19.98 -31.08
CA THR A 199 21.87 -18.82 -31.93
C THR A 199 22.37 -17.60 -31.15
N ALA A 200 22.43 -17.71 -29.82
CA ALA A 200 22.89 -16.63 -28.96
C ALA A 200 24.40 -16.42 -29.07
N ARG A 201 24.81 -15.17 -29.30
CA ARG A 201 26.24 -14.79 -29.42
C ARG A 201 26.96 -14.71 -28.08
N ASN A 202 26.23 -14.36 -27.02
CA ASN A 202 26.77 -14.17 -25.68
C ASN A 202 26.29 -15.29 -24.76
N PRO A 203 27.12 -15.72 -23.80
CA PRO A 203 26.73 -16.74 -22.82
C PRO A 203 25.52 -16.30 -22.00
N PRO A 204 24.75 -17.26 -21.45
CA PRO A 204 23.62 -16.95 -20.60
C PRO A 204 24.06 -16.28 -19.29
N SER A 205 23.29 -15.31 -18.82
CA SER A 205 23.42 -14.79 -17.46
C SER A 205 23.02 -15.85 -16.41
N VAL A 206 23.25 -15.58 -15.12
CA VAL A 206 22.84 -16.50 -14.03
C VAL A 206 21.32 -16.72 -14.05
N ALA A 207 20.54 -15.64 -14.14
CA ALA A 207 19.08 -15.71 -14.22
C ALA A 207 18.61 -16.46 -15.48
N GLU A 208 19.24 -16.24 -16.64
CA GLU A 208 18.95 -16.97 -17.88
C GLU A 208 19.26 -18.47 -17.74
N SER A 209 20.38 -18.79 -17.09
CA SER A 209 20.78 -20.17 -16.82
C SER A 209 19.78 -20.87 -15.91
N CYS A 210 19.29 -20.19 -14.87
CA CYS A 210 18.23 -20.71 -13.99
C CYS A 210 16.89 -20.89 -14.71
N ALA A 211 16.55 -19.99 -15.64
CA ALA A 211 15.33 -20.12 -16.45
C ALA A 211 15.43 -21.31 -17.42
N LEU A 212 16.57 -21.51 -18.07
CA LEU A 212 16.83 -22.68 -18.92
C LEU A 212 16.83 -23.97 -18.10
N ALA A 213 17.41 -23.96 -16.90
CA ALA A 213 17.38 -25.11 -15.98
C ALA A 213 15.94 -25.45 -15.57
N PHE A 214 15.13 -24.43 -15.24
CA PHE A 214 13.71 -24.61 -14.96
C PHE A 214 12.94 -25.20 -16.15
N GLN A 215 13.22 -24.79 -17.39
CA GLN A 215 12.59 -25.37 -18.58
C GLN A 215 12.98 -26.84 -18.80
N ARG A 216 14.23 -27.22 -18.51
CA ARG A 216 14.71 -28.60 -18.68
C ARG A 216 14.17 -29.55 -17.61
N ALA A 217 14.10 -29.08 -16.37
CA ALA A 217 13.63 -29.85 -15.22
C ALA A 217 12.74 -28.98 -14.32
N PRO A 218 11.47 -28.76 -14.70
CA PRO A 218 10.55 -27.94 -13.91
C PRO A 218 10.38 -28.51 -12.51
N SER A 219 10.63 -27.69 -11.50
CA SER A 219 10.40 -28.04 -10.09
C SER A 219 10.09 -26.79 -9.28
N ILE A 220 9.40 -26.98 -8.14
CA ILE A 220 9.09 -25.90 -7.20
C ILE A 220 10.39 -25.25 -6.67
N ALA A 221 11.43 -26.07 -6.44
CA ALA A 221 12.75 -25.59 -6.07
C ALA A 221 13.37 -24.70 -7.16
N ALA A 222 13.35 -25.16 -8.42
CA ALA A 222 13.87 -24.38 -9.54
C ALA A 222 13.08 -23.08 -9.77
N ALA A 223 11.76 -23.07 -9.53
CA ALA A 223 10.94 -21.86 -9.57
C ALA A 223 11.39 -20.83 -8.50
N ALA A 224 11.65 -21.29 -7.28
CA ALA A 224 12.15 -20.44 -6.19
C ALA A 224 13.55 -19.88 -6.50
N THR A 225 14.42 -20.69 -7.08
CA THR A 225 15.76 -20.27 -7.51
C THR A 225 15.66 -19.21 -8.60
N LEU A 226 14.86 -19.44 -9.65
CA LEU A 226 14.67 -18.46 -10.72
C LEU A 226 14.18 -17.11 -10.20
N LEU A 227 13.13 -17.08 -9.38
CA LEU A 227 12.62 -15.82 -8.80
C LEU A 227 13.66 -15.14 -7.89
N SER A 228 14.52 -15.90 -7.22
CA SER A 228 15.61 -15.34 -6.41
C SER A 228 16.67 -14.69 -7.31
N GLU A 229 17.09 -15.34 -8.39
CA GLU A 229 18.10 -14.79 -9.31
C GLU A 229 17.58 -13.60 -10.12
N LEU A 230 16.30 -13.60 -10.51
CA LEU A 230 15.69 -12.42 -11.17
C LEU A 230 15.75 -11.17 -10.28
N ARG A 231 15.66 -11.35 -8.95
CA ARG A 231 15.77 -10.25 -7.98
C ARG A 231 17.18 -9.68 -7.89
N GLU A 232 18.20 -10.52 -8.03
CA GLU A 232 19.61 -10.13 -7.93
C GLU A 232 20.16 -9.51 -9.23
N MET A 233 19.36 -9.48 -10.30
CA MET A 233 19.75 -8.84 -11.54
C MET A 233 20.05 -7.34 -11.35
N PRO A 234 21.03 -6.78 -12.09
CA PRO A 234 21.34 -5.36 -12.02
C PRO A 234 20.12 -4.47 -12.30
N ASN A 235 19.96 -3.41 -11.50
CA ASN A 235 18.87 -2.44 -11.62
C ASN A 235 17.44 -2.99 -11.38
N VAL A 236 17.30 -4.25 -10.96
CA VAL A 236 16.01 -4.80 -10.53
C VAL A 236 15.69 -4.29 -9.12
N ARG A 237 14.43 -3.89 -8.92
CA ARG A 237 13.92 -3.43 -7.62
C ARG A 237 12.58 -4.06 -7.34
N VAL A 238 12.44 -4.62 -6.13
CA VAL A 238 11.17 -5.15 -5.64
C VAL A 238 10.30 -4.00 -5.15
N HIS A 239 9.11 -3.84 -5.74
CA HIS A 239 8.15 -2.82 -5.32
C HIS A 239 6.89 -3.42 -4.66
N ARG A 240 6.76 -4.75 -4.65
CA ARG A 240 5.72 -5.51 -3.92
C ARG A 240 6.35 -6.61 -3.05
N PRO A 241 7.11 -6.24 -2.00
CA PRO A 241 7.91 -7.19 -1.23
C PRO A 241 7.06 -8.27 -0.54
N ALA A 242 5.89 -7.91 0.01
CA ALA A 242 5.04 -8.87 0.71
C ALA A 242 4.59 -10.04 -0.19
N ILE A 243 4.30 -9.77 -1.47
CA ILE A 243 3.95 -10.82 -2.44
C ILE A 243 5.18 -11.64 -2.82
N LEU A 244 6.28 -11.00 -3.24
CA LEU A 244 7.48 -11.73 -3.67
C LEU A 244 8.04 -12.63 -2.58
N TYR A 245 8.27 -12.09 -1.38
CA TYR A 245 8.83 -12.86 -0.27
C TYR A 245 7.83 -13.90 0.23
N GLY A 246 6.53 -13.59 0.17
CA GLY A 246 5.49 -14.56 0.43
C GLY A 246 5.55 -15.76 -0.52
N VAL A 247 5.67 -15.51 -1.83
CA VAL A 247 5.76 -16.55 -2.86
C VAL A 247 7.06 -17.34 -2.70
N LEU A 248 8.21 -16.69 -2.51
CA LEU A 248 9.47 -17.37 -2.28
C LEU A 248 9.42 -18.27 -1.05
N LYS A 249 8.81 -17.81 0.05
CA LYS A 249 8.64 -18.62 1.26
C LYS A 249 7.71 -19.81 1.03
N ALA A 250 6.61 -19.62 0.30
CA ALA A 250 5.67 -20.68 -0.04
C ALA A 250 6.32 -21.74 -0.95
N LEU A 251 7.02 -21.33 -2.00
CA LEU A 251 7.76 -22.23 -2.90
C LEU A 251 8.83 -23.02 -2.12
N ARG A 252 9.61 -22.37 -1.26
CA ARG A 252 10.62 -23.06 -0.42
C ARG A 252 9.98 -24.04 0.56
N GLY A 253 8.81 -23.72 1.13
CA GLY A 253 8.07 -24.63 1.99
C GLY A 253 7.48 -25.84 1.27
N ALA A 254 7.13 -25.70 -0.01
CA ALA A 254 6.57 -26.76 -0.84
C ALA A 254 7.62 -27.56 -1.63
N SER A 255 8.88 -27.13 -1.64
CA SER A 255 9.94 -27.70 -2.49
C SER A 255 10.24 -29.17 -2.21
N ALA A 256 10.07 -29.62 -0.96
CA ALA A 256 10.26 -31.01 -0.54
C ALA A 256 9.10 -31.93 -0.96
N GLY A 257 8.01 -31.41 -1.53
CA GLY A 257 6.85 -32.20 -1.96
C GLY A 257 5.90 -32.65 -0.84
N ASN A 258 6.25 -32.40 0.43
CA ASN A 258 5.44 -32.81 1.58
C ASN A 258 4.15 -32.00 1.77
N VAL A 259 4.10 -30.79 1.21
CA VAL A 259 2.98 -29.85 1.35
C VAL A 259 2.67 -29.25 -0.02
N PRO A 260 1.40 -29.28 -0.48
CA PRO A 260 1.00 -28.60 -1.70
C PRO A 260 1.28 -27.10 -1.65
N LEU A 261 1.65 -26.50 -2.78
CA LEU A 261 1.97 -25.06 -2.85
C LEU A 261 0.83 -24.16 -2.35
N ALA A 262 -0.41 -24.49 -2.69
CA ALA A 262 -1.61 -23.78 -2.23
C ALA A 262 -1.70 -23.74 -0.69
N GLU A 263 -1.34 -24.84 -0.04
CA GLU A 263 -1.34 -24.95 1.42
C GLU A 263 -0.17 -24.18 2.04
N ALA A 264 1.03 -24.27 1.44
CA ALA A 264 2.18 -23.46 1.86
C ALA A 264 1.88 -21.95 1.75
N ALA A 265 1.20 -21.51 0.69
CA ALA A 265 0.79 -20.11 0.51
C ALA A 265 -0.20 -19.65 1.59
N ARG A 266 -1.16 -20.49 1.98
CA ARG A 266 -2.09 -20.20 3.09
C ARG A 266 -1.36 -20.02 4.42
N ARG A 267 -0.43 -20.93 4.75
CA ARG A 267 0.40 -20.84 5.96
C ARG A 267 1.19 -19.53 5.99
N VAL A 268 1.85 -19.17 4.89
CA VAL A 268 2.60 -17.92 4.80
C VAL A 268 1.71 -16.70 4.98
N ARG A 269 0.50 -16.68 4.41
CA ARG A 269 -0.46 -15.60 4.63
C ARG A 269 -0.85 -15.48 6.10
N ASP A 270 -1.16 -16.60 6.74
CA ASP A 270 -1.62 -16.60 8.13
C ASP A 270 -0.50 -16.20 9.10
N GLU A 271 0.73 -16.60 8.84
CA GLU A 271 1.91 -16.10 9.57
C GLU A 271 2.11 -14.58 9.38
N ASN A 272 1.97 -14.05 8.16
CA ASN A 272 2.07 -12.60 7.91
C ASN A 272 0.98 -11.80 8.63
N ARG A 273 -0.21 -12.38 8.83
CA ARG A 273 -1.29 -11.74 9.60
C ARG A 273 -0.93 -11.57 11.07
N LEU A 274 -0.16 -12.51 11.63
CA LEU A 274 0.26 -12.49 13.04
C LEU A 274 1.46 -11.57 13.27
N LEU A 275 2.47 -11.62 12.39
CA LEU A 275 3.71 -10.84 12.53
C LEU A 275 3.53 -9.35 12.23
N GLY A 276 2.50 -8.99 11.46
CA GLY A 276 2.31 -7.63 10.97
C GLY A 276 3.22 -7.29 9.79
N ARG A 277 3.30 -5.99 9.45
CA ARG A 277 4.00 -5.52 8.24
C ARG A 277 5.03 -4.45 8.61
N PRO A 278 6.33 -4.65 8.34
CA PRO A 278 7.29 -3.55 8.46
C PRO A 278 6.95 -2.48 7.43
N LEU A 279 6.88 -1.23 7.88
CA LEU A 279 6.57 -0.11 7.00
C LEU A 279 7.81 0.26 6.17
N PRO A 280 7.72 0.28 4.82
CA PRO A 280 8.83 0.79 4.02
C PRO A 280 9.03 2.29 4.27
N LYS A 281 10.25 2.79 4.04
CA LYS A 281 10.53 4.24 4.10
C LYS A 281 9.59 5.04 3.18
N ARG A 282 9.19 4.48 2.04
CA ARG A 282 8.19 5.07 1.16
C ARG A 282 7.13 4.02 0.84
N ALA A 283 5.92 4.24 1.34
CA ALA A 283 4.81 3.31 1.25
C ALA A 283 3.75 3.85 0.29
N VAL A 284 3.25 3.04 -0.63
CA VAL A 284 2.14 3.37 -1.52
C VAL A 284 0.94 2.50 -1.18
N GLY A 285 -0.23 3.09 -1.02
CA GLY A 285 -1.44 2.33 -0.75
C GLY A 285 -2.70 3.19 -0.78
N SER A 286 -3.84 2.57 -0.51
CA SER A 286 -5.10 3.27 -0.30
C SER A 286 -5.15 3.96 1.06
N THR A 287 -6.07 4.92 1.22
CA THR A 287 -6.40 5.51 2.52
C THR A 287 -6.73 4.46 3.58
N LEU A 288 -7.40 3.35 3.19
CA LEU A 288 -7.73 2.25 4.09
C LEU A 288 -6.49 1.52 4.62
N LEU A 289 -5.55 1.19 3.73
CA LEU A 289 -4.34 0.43 4.08
C LEU A 289 -3.34 1.28 4.86
N LEU A 290 -3.38 2.60 4.66
CA LEU A 290 -2.48 3.56 5.30
C LEU A 290 -3.09 4.19 6.57
N LYS A 291 -4.36 3.92 6.87
CA LYS A 291 -5.00 4.37 8.10
C LYS A 291 -4.34 3.73 9.32
N GLY A 292 -4.09 4.54 10.34
CA GLY A 292 -3.39 4.11 11.55
C GLY A 292 -1.86 4.10 11.42
N LEU A 293 -1.34 4.30 10.21
CA LEU A 293 0.07 4.51 9.97
C LEU A 293 0.38 6.02 10.01
N GLU A 294 1.62 6.32 10.40
CA GLU A 294 2.13 7.68 10.54
C GLU A 294 3.49 7.80 9.84
N ALA A 295 3.73 8.99 9.29
CA ALA A 295 4.98 9.36 8.66
C ALA A 295 5.18 10.88 8.72
N GLU A 296 6.37 11.33 8.38
CA GLU A 296 6.72 12.75 8.29
C GLU A 296 6.02 13.41 7.10
N VAL A 297 5.87 12.68 5.99
CA VAL A 297 5.22 13.19 4.77
C VAL A 297 4.02 12.34 4.39
N ALA A 298 2.89 13.01 4.13
CA ALA A 298 1.77 12.44 3.39
C ALA A 298 1.70 13.05 1.99
N VAL A 299 1.55 12.21 0.97
CA VAL A 299 1.32 12.60 -0.42
C VAL A 299 -0.02 12.03 -0.85
N VAL A 300 -1.03 12.87 -1.03
CA VAL A 300 -2.35 12.49 -1.53
C VAL A 300 -2.33 12.65 -3.04
N LEU A 301 -2.14 11.54 -3.76
CA LEU A 301 -2.04 11.56 -5.21
C LEU A 301 -3.38 11.73 -5.88
N ASN A 302 -4.46 11.25 -5.27
CA ASN A 302 -5.81 11.41 -5.80
C ASN A 302 -6.78 11.83 -4.70
N THR A 303 -7.59 12.84 -4.96
CA THR A 303 -8.66 13.33 -4.10
C THR A 303 -10.05 13.05 -4.68
N GLU A 304 -10.14 12.66 -5.96
CA GLU A 304 -11.41 12.48 -6.67
C GLU A 304 -12.25 11.33 -6.06
N GLY A 305 -13.49 11.66 -5.67
CA GLY A 305 -14.42 10.72 -5.05
C GLY A 305 -14.02 10.25 -3.66
N MET A 306 -13.11 10.95 -2.97
CA MET A 306 -12.95 10.80 -1.53
C MET A 306 -14.12 11.46 -0.81
N SER A 307 -14.66 10.79 0.22
CA SER A 307 -15.53 11.47 1.17
C SER A 307 -14.73 12.40 2.07
N ALA A 308 -15.42 13.30 2.79
CA ALA A 308 -14.83 14.14 3.84
C ALA A 308 -13.96 13.34 4.83
N GLN A 309 -14.41 12.16 5.26
CA GLN A 309 -13.63 11.29 6.14
C GLN A 309 -12.37 10.73 5.45
N HIS A 310 -12.48 10.24 4.21
CA HIS A 310 -11.32 9.73 3.48
C HIS A 310 -10.28 10.82 3.23
N LEU A 311 -10.72 12.03 2.85
CA LEU A 311 -9.86 13.18 2.66
C LEU A 311 -9.17 13.58 3.97
N TYR A 312 -9.91 13.69 5.07
CA TYR A 312 -9.35 14.01 6.38
C TYR A 312 -8.35 12.97 6.87
N VAL A 313 -8.67 11.68 6.77
CA VAL A 313 -7.73 10.60 7.12
C VAL A 313 -6.48 10.70 6.26
N ALA A 314 -6.61 10.98 4.97
CA ALA A 314 -5.48 11.10 4.06
C ALA A 314 -4.55 12.26 4.42
N MET A 315 -5.12 13.46 4.62
CA MET A 315 -4.37 14.67 4.95
C MET A 315 -3.67 14.56 6.32
N THR A 316 -4.24 13.79 7.24
CA THR A 316 -3.70 13.58 8.59
C THR A 316 -2.72 12.40 8.71
N ARG A 317 -2.17 11.87 7.61
CA ARG A 317 -1.13 10.83 7.71
C ARG A 317 0.29 11.40 7.95
N GLY A 318 0.52 12.66 7.58
CA GLY A 318 1.80 13.34 7.68
C GLY A 318 1.90 14.21 8.93
N SER A 319 3.00 14.08 9.69
CA SER A 319 3.28 14.89 10.88
C SER A 319 4.04 16.18 10.56
N MET A 320 4.74 16.26 9.42
CA MET A 320 5.56 17.44 9.06
C MET A 320 5.18 18.05 7.71
N LYS A 321 4.77 17.26 6.72
CA LYS A 321 4.46 17.75 5.38
C LYS A 321 3.27 17.02 4.75
N LEU A 322 2.46 17.78 4.03
CA LEU A 322 1.33 17.32 3.26
C LEU A 322 1.48 17.83 1.81
N VAL A 323 1.47 16.92 0.85
CA VAL A 323 1.42 17.23 -0.57
C VAL A 323 0.11 16.69 -1.12
N VAL A 324 -0.66 17.51 -1.83
CA VAL A 324 -1.96 17.11 -2.37
C VAL A 324 -2.01 17.42 -3.86
N CYS A 325 -2.33 16.39 -4.66
CA CYS A 325 -2.58 16.50 -6.08
C CYS A 325 -4.09 16.60 -6.33
N SER A 326 -4.50 17.66 -7.03
CA SER A 326 -5.89 17.90 -7.39
C SER A 326 -6.00 18.96 -8.49
N ALA A 327 -7.06 18.91 -9.30
CA ALA A 327 -7.29 19.89 -10.36
C ALA A 327 -7.67 21.26 -9.80
N SER A 328 -8.39 21.27 -8.68
CA SER A 328 -8.83 22.44 -7.92
C SER A 328 -8.10 22.50 -6.57
N PRO A 329 -7.76 23.70 -6.05
CA PRO A 329 -7.22 23.84 -4.70
C PRO A 329 -8.30 23.68 -3.62
N ILE A 330 -9.58 23.66 -3.98
CA ILE A 330 -10.71 23.53 -3.06
C ILE A 330 -11.19 22.07 -3.05
N LEU A 331 -11.19 21.45 -1.86
CA LEU A 331 -11.56 20.04 -1.65
C LEU A 331 -12.65 19.91 -0.59
N GLY A 332 -13.70 19.11 -0.81
CA GLY A 332 -14.75 18.87 0.18
C GLY A 332 -15.70 17.79 -0.28
#